data_AF-A0A0D6T7K8-F1
#
_entry.id   AF-A0A0D6T7K8-F1
#
_cell.length_a   1.000
_cell.length_b   1.000
_cell.length_c   1.000
_cell.angle_alpha   90.00
_cell.angle_beta   90.00
_cell.angle_gamma   90.00
#
_symmetry.space_group_name_H-M   'P 1'
#
loop_
_entity.id
_entity.type
_entity.pdbx_description
1 polymer ?
#
loop_
_entity_poly.entity_id
_entity_poly.type
_entity_poly.pdbx_seq_one_letter_code
_entity_poly.pdbx_strand_id
1 'polypeptide(L)'
;MTFHNAEFPKIGETQEHAAPVLRRSLAEIVAEYDEKEAAIPEAIAAFSQAETAINVAACIGGAYGGQVFSRSPSLYERDVRLALLRSAWKHVYDRAIAYGSRE
;
A
#
# COMPACT_ATOMS: atom_id res chain seq x y z
N MET A 1 43.51 4.55 -25.79
CA MET A 1 42.11 4.07 -25.89
C MET A 1 41.27 4.99 -25.03
N THR A 2 40.76 6.08 -25.60
CA THR A 2 39.97 7.09 -24.87
C THR A 2 38.57 7.10 -25.47
N PHE A 3 37.60 6.54 -24.75
CA PHE A 3 36.20 6.67 -25.09
C PHE A 3 35.74 8.04 -24.57
N HIS A 4 35.66 9.02 -25.47
CA HIS A 4 35.02 10.31 -25.19
C HIS A 4 33.50 10.17 -25.33
N ASN A 5 32.78 10.57 -24.29
CA ASN A 5 31.35 10.89 -24.25
C ASN A 5 30.37 9.78 -24.69
N ALA A 6 30.06 8.87 -23.76
CA ALA A 6 28.78 8.18 -23.78
C ALA A 6 27.72 9.10 -23.17
N GLU A 7 27.05 9.91 -24.00
CA GLU A 7 25.80 10.55 -23.60
C GLU A 7 24.76 9.45 -23.39
N PHE A 8 24.39 9.23 -22.13
CA PHE A 8 23.26 8.39 -21.81
C PHE A 8 21.98 9.14 -22.23
N PRO A 9 21.12 8.54 -23.08
CA PRO A 9 19.85 9.16 -23.41
C PRO A 9 19.08 9.41 -22.12
N LYS A 10 18.57 10.63 -21.98
CA LYS A 10 17.78 11.02 -20.80
C LYS A 10 16.44 10.31 -20.88
N ILE A 11 16.02 9.75 -19.76
CA ILE A 11 14.66 9.25 -19.52
C ILE A 11 13.67 10.34 -20.02
N GLY A 12 12.97 10.10 -21.14
CA GLY A 12 12.29 11.20 -21.83
C GLY A 12 12.04 11.07 -23.34
N GLU A 13 12.91 10.37 -24.08
CA GLU A 13 13.18 10.77 -25.48
C GLU A 13 12.50 9.96 -26.58
N THR A 14 11.88 8.81 -26.29
CA THR A 14 11.30 7.94 -27.34
C THR A 14 9.78 7.92 -27.30
N GLN A 15 9.15 8.29 -28.42
CA GLN A 15 7.73 8.60 -28.46
C GLN A 15 6.87 7.35 -28.76
N GLU A 16 6.55 6.51 -27.75
CA GLU A 16 5.56 5.43 -27.91
C GLU A 16 4.23 5.74 -27.16
N HIS A 17 3.31 6.39 -27.87
CA HIS A 17 1.95 6.62 -27.42
C HIS A 17 1.03 5.44 -27.78
N ALA A 18 0.66 4.60 -26.80
CA ALA A 18 -0.37 3.58 -26.97
C ALA A 18 -1.46 3.66 -25.89
N ALA A 19 -2.65 4.13 -26.32
CA ALA A 19 -3.98 4.10 -25.71
C ALA A 19 -4.22 4.84 -24.36
N PRO A 20 -5.32 5.60 -24.20
CA PRO A 20 -5.68 6.25 -22.94
C PRO A 20 -6.27 5.18 -22.00
N VAL A 21 -5.41 4.45 -21.31
CA VAL A 21 -5.78 3.94 -19.98
C VAL A 21 -6.20 5.18 -19.19
N LEU A 22 -7.40 5.19 -18.61
CA LEU A 22 -7.85 6.27 -17.72
C LEU A 22 -6.81 6.45 -16.61
N ARG A 23 -5.90 7.39 -16.83
CA ARG A 23 -4.80 7.69 -15.91
C ARG A 23 -5.44 8.43 -14.76
N ARG A 24 -5.61 7.76 -13.61
CA ARG A 24 -5.93 8.48 -12.37
C ARG A 24 -4.89 9.58 -12.17
N SER A 25 -5.37 10.80 -12.01
CA SER A 25 -4.63 12.00 -11.69
C SER A 25 -4.01 11.90 -10.29
N LEU A 26 -2.98 12.71 -10.04
CA LEU A 26 -2.40 12.84 -8.69
C LEU A 26 -3.45 13.33 -7.67
N ALA A 27 -4.38 14.19 -8.09
CA ALA A 27 -5.46 14.67 -7.24
C ALA A 27 -6.38 13.52 -6.77
N GLU A 28 -6.71 12.57 -7.64
CA GLU A 28 -7.48 11.38 -7.27
C GLU A 28 -6.72 10.45 -6.32
N ILE A 29 -5.39 10.37 -6.45
CA ILE A 29 -4.55 9.59 -5.52
C ILE A 29 -4.53 10.23 -4.14
N VAL A 30 -4.44 11.57 -4.07
CA VAL A 30 -4.51 12.30 -2.79
C VAL A 30 -5.88 12.14 -2.15
N ALA A 31 -6.97 12.26 -2.91
CA ALA A 31 -8.31 12.03 -2.40
C ALA A 31 -8.48 10.61 -1.82
N GLU A 32 -8.00 9.58 -2.52
CA GLU A 32 -8.00 8.20 -2.00
C GLU A 32 -7.13 8.06 -0.74
N TYR A 33 -5.99 8.75 -0.69
CA TYR A 33 -5.10 8.73 0.47
C TYR A 33 -5.81 9.28 1.71
N ASP A 34 -6.46 10.44 1.58
CA ASP A 34 -7.17 11.10 2.68
C ASP A 34 -8.36 10.26 3.17
N GLU A 35 -9.14 9.70 2.23
CA GLU A 35 -10.24 8.78 2.55
C GLU A 35 -9.74 7.55 3.32
N LYS A 36 -8.63 6.96 2.87
CA LYS A 36 -8.05 5.79 3.53
C LYS A 36 -7.45 6.13 4.88
N GLU A 37 -6.76 7.25 5.00
CA GLU A 37 -6.19 7.69 6.27
C GLU A 37 -7.29 7.90 7.33
N ALA A 38 -8.40 8.53 6.94
CA ALA A 38 -9.55 8.73 7.81
C ALA A 38 -10.21 7.41 8.26
N ALA A 39 -10.18 6.38 7.41
CA ALA A 39 -10.75 5.07 7.69
C ALA A 39 -9.85 4.14 8.53
N ILE A 40 -8.57 4.48 8.75
CA ILE A 40 -7.63 3.62 9.49
C ILE A 40 -8.16 3.25 10.89
N PRO A 41 -8.63 4.19 11.74
CA PRO A 41 -9.07 3.84 13.10
C PRO A 41 -10.22 2.83 13.11
N GLU A 42 -11.16 2.95 12.16
CA GLU A 42 -12.29 2.02 12.02
C GLU A 42 -11.79 0.61 11.63
N ALA A 43 -10.87 0.52 10.68
CA ALA A 43 -10.29 -0.76 10.27
C ALA A 43 -9.58 -1.48 11.43
N ILE A 44 -8.88 -0.74 12.29
CA ILE A 44 -8.25 -1.30 13.49
C ILE A 44 -9.29 -1.78 14.50
N ALA A 45 -10.34 -1.00 14.73
CA ALA A 45 -11.42 -1.40 15.63
C ALA A 45 -12.13 -2.68 15.14
N ALA A 46 -12.37 -2.79 13.83
CA ALA A 46 -12.95 -3.98 13.21
C ALA A 46 -12.06 -5.22 13.42
N PHE A 47 -10.74 -5.06 13.32
CA PHE A 47 -9.79 -6.13 13.61
C PHE A 47 -9.87 -6.61 15.07
N SER A 48 -9.86 -5.69 16.04
CA SER A 48 -9.98 -6.04 17.46
C SER A 48 -11.29 -6.74 17.81
N GLN A 49 -12.39 -6.35 17.16
CA GLN A 49 -13.68 -7.03 17.31
C GLN A 49 -13.63 -8.45 16.75
N ALA A 50 -13.03 -8.65 15.57
CA ALA A 50 -12.87 -9.97 14.97
C ALA A 50 -11.99 -10.89 15.84
N GLU A 51 -10.88 -10.36 16.38
CA GLU A 51 -10.02 -11.09 17.32
C GLU A 51 -10.81 -11.56 18.56
N THR A 52 -11.61 -10.65 19.14
CA THR A 52 -12.46 -10.96 20.29
C THR A 52 -13.49 -12.03 19.97
N ALA A 53 -14.16 -11.92 18.81
CA ALA A 53 -15.18 -12.87 18.38
C ALA A 53 -14.61 -14.29 18.22
N ILE A 54 -13.41 -14.41 17.64
CA ILE A 54 -12.71 -15.70 17.49
C ILE A 54 -12.37 -16.29 18.86
N ASN A 55 -11.85 -15.48 19.79
CA ASN A 55 -11.54 -15.93 21.14
C ASN A 55 -12.79 -16.40 21.89
N VAL A 56 -13.92 -15.70 21.74
CA VAL A 56 -15.20 -16.10 22.34
C VAL A 56 -15.72 -17.40 21.73
N ALA A 57 -15.61 -17.57 20.41
CA ALA A 57 -16.04 -18.80 19.73
C ALA A 57 -15.22 -20.03 20.16
N ALA A 58 -13.98 -19.84 20.60
CA ALA A 58 -13.12 -20.90 21.14
C ALA A 58 -13.37 -21.22 22.63
N CYS A 59 -14.32 -20.54 23.28
CA CYS A 59 -14.69 -20.78 24.67
C CYS A 59 -15.93 -21.68 24.77
N ILE A 60 -15.94 -22.61 25.74
CA ILE A 60 -17.14 -23.35 26.15
C ILE A 60 -17.43 -23.02 27.62
N GLY A 61 -18.61 -22.47 27.90
CA GLY A 61 -19.00 -22.13 29.28
C GLY A 61 -18.06 -21.14 29.97
N GLY A 62 -17.34 -20.31 29.20
CA GLY A 62 -16.31 -19.40 29.71
C GLY A 62 -14.94 -20.04 29.96
N ALA A 63 -14.78 -21.34 29.70
CA ALA A 63 -13.48 -22.01 29.77
C ALA A 63 -12.73 -21.86 28.44
N TYR A 64 -11.47 -21.40 28.53
CA TYR A 64 -10.58 -21.23 27.40
C TYR A 64 -9.68 -22.46 27.23
N GLY A 65 -9.63 -23.03 26.02
CA GLY A 65 -8.88 -24.25 25.71
C GLY A 65 -7.39 -24.04 25.39
N GLY A 66 -6.92 -22.79 25.37
CA GLY A 66 -5.56 -22.43 24.96
C GLY A 66 -5.56 -21.38 23.85
N GLN A 67 -4.37 -20.89 23.48
CA GLN A 67 -4.24 -19.81 22.51
C GLN A 67 -4.71 -20.23 21.11
N VAL A 68 -5.61 -19.44 20.53
CA VAL A 68 -6.11 -19.64 19.16
C VAL A 68 -5.09 -19.16 18.12
N PHE A 69 -4.40 -18.05 18.42
CA PHE A 69 -3.39 -17.47 17.53
C PHE A 69 -2.00 -18.04 17.84
N SER A 70 -1.25 -18.41 16.81
CA SER A 70 0.14 -18.90 16.95
C SER A 70 1.11 -17.81 17.45
N ARG A 71 0.77 -16.54 17.26
CA ARG A 71 1.44 -15.37 17.81
C ARG A 71 0.38 -14.34 18.14
N SER A 72 0.54 -13.61 19.25
CA SER A 72 -0.36 -12.51 19.60
C SER A 72 -0.48 -11.53 18.44
N PRO A 73 -1.68 -11.36 17.86
CA PRO A 73 -1.90 -10.32 16.87
C PRO A 73 -1.68 -8.96 17.53
N SER A 74 -0.84 -8.13 16.93
CA SER A 74 -0.66 -6.74 17.36
C SER A 74 -0.63 -5.88 16.11
N LEU A 75 -1.43 -4.82 16.13
CA LEU A 75 -1.59 -3.91 15.02
C LEU A 75 -1.55 -2.48 15.56
N TYR A 76 -0.56 -1.70 15.11
CA TYR A 76 -0.42 -0.31 15.52
C TYR A 76 -0.82 0.61 14.38
N GLU A 77 -1.58 1.65 14.72
CA GLU A 77 -2.05 2.66 13.78
C GLU A 77 -0.91 3.34 13.02
N ARG A 78 0.20 3.59 13.71
CA ARG A 78 1.45 4.12 13.13
C ARG A 78 1.94 3.26 11.96
N ASP A 79 1.93 1.94 12.12
CA ASP A 79 2.47 1.01 11.12
C ASP A 79 1.55 0.95 9.89
N VAL A 80 0.23 1.01 10.10
CA VAL A 80 -0.76 1.09 9.02
C VAL A 80 -0.61 2.39 8.23
N ARG A 81 -0.45 3.54 8.90
CA ARG A 81 -0.18 4.82 8.24
C ARG A 81 1.12 4.79 7.43
N LEU A 82 2.18 4.23 8.01
CA LEU A 82 3.47 4.10 7.32
C LEU A 82 3.36 3.22 6.08
N ALA A 83 2.61 2.12 6.16
CA ALA A 83 2.32 1.24 5.03
C ALA A 83 1.50 1.95 3.95
N LEU A 84 0.49 2.75 4.34
CA LEU A 84 -0.30 3.56 3.40
C LEU A 84 0.59 4.57 2.66
N LEU A 85 1.44 5.30 3.38
CA LEU A 85 2.39 6.25 2.79
C LEU A 85 3.35 5.58 1.80
N ARG A 86 3.93 4.44 2.17
CA ARG A 86 4.81 3.67 1.29
C ARG A 86 4.07 3.17 0.05
N SER A 87 2.82 2.73 0.22
CA SER A 87 1.96 2.30 -0.90
C SER A 87 1.68 3.45 -1.87
N ALA A 88 1.40 4.64 -1.36
CA ALA A 88 1.16 5.83 -2.17
C ALA A 88 2.40 6.20 -3.00
N TRP A 89 3.58 6.28 -2.35
CA TRP A 89 4.83 6.58 -3.06
C TRP A 89 5.18 5.52 -4.09
N LYS A 90 5.03 4.24 -3.74
CA LYS A 90 5.25 3.15 -4.68
C LYS A 90 4.33 3.28 -5.91
N HIS A 91 3.05 3.59 -5.70
CA HIS A 91 2.11 3.80 -6.79
C HIS A 91 2.51 4.95 -7.73
N VAL A 92 3.01 6.06 -7.16
CA VAL A 92 3.50 7.21 -7.93
C VAL A 92 4.78 6.85 -8.72
N TYR A 93 5.74 6.19 -8.08
CA TYR A 93 7.01 5.82 -8.73
C TYR A 93 6.85 4.74 -9.79
N ASP A 94 6.07 3.69 -9.53
CA ASP A 94 5.82 2.63 -10.50
C ASP A 94 5.18 3.21 -11.77
N ARG A 95 4.34 4.24 -11.63
CA ARG A 95 3.82 5.00 -12.78
C ARG A 95 4.93 5.81 -13.47
N ALA A 96 5.74 6.56 -12.71
CA ALA A 96 6.82 7.36 -13.28
C ALA A 96 7.85 6.52 -14.06
N ILE A 97 8.22 5.34 -13.55
CA ILE A 97 9.13 4.40 -14.22
C ILE A 97 8.45 3.74 -15.42
N ALA A 98 7.16 3.40 -15.33
CA ALA A 98 6.40 2.91 -16.47
C ALA A 98 6.21 3.97 -17.58
N TYR A 99 6.42 5.25 -17.29
CA TYR A 99 6.58 6.32 -18.29
C TYR A 99 8.00 6.35 -18.85
N GLY A 100 9.03 6.32 -18.00
CA GLY A 100 10.44 6.37 -18.43
C GLY A 100 11.01 5.08 -19.05
N SER A 101 10.21 4.01 -19.16
CA SER A 101 10.54 2.77 -19.87
C SER A 101 9.67 2.55 -21.12
N ARG A 102 8.74 3.49 -21.38
CA ARG A 102 7.88 3.55 -22.58
C ARG A 102 8.30 4.71 -23.50
N GLU A 103 9.41 5.32 -23.14
CA GLU A 103 10.33 6.16 -23.90
C GLU A 103 11.68 5.45 -23.79
#